data_AF-A0A3A5WIT3-F1
#
_entry.id   AF-A0A3A5WIT3-F1
#
_cell.length_a   1.000
_cell.length_b   1.000
_cell.length_c   1.000
_cell.angle_alpha   90.00
_cell.angle_beta   90.00
_cell.angle_gamma   90.00
#
_symmetry.space_group_name_H-M   'P 1'
#
loop_
_entity.id
_entity.type
_entity.pdbx_description
1 polymer ?
#
loop_
_entity_poly.entity_id
_entity_poly.type
_entity_poly.pdbx_seq_one_letter_code
_entity_poly.pdbx_strand_id
1 'polypeptide(L)'
;LSLPLIIVARIAFGPELNWYNGLRSWLPVILLTISLLLLATETTRLDWPKWIQKITRKKLGNDSRLAGFFAATIFFLLAGLYGWAVFELPVDSPVGMPSPSLLLPSLAGLFGIANLLDIYATTSHLPPQRENWDLPPVKPLIAPCFWSAVAGASMGVLPGMTASQATVLVMGGRNVAAKVQGKEGYGMDWETRRLTELSDDELLEIAIAEAEGGHEGPQTKQDLEVIAILSAVNTAVTVMVLGFLYIIGRSRSGATLALKMMYPIETWNSTEPTADFIRLLAVCLAAGIMAMPIMKIVGKGMLRLHAAIPLQSMVMGVIIFVAALVWLSTGFVGIGVLIVGTILGMMPPRIGIRRSHGMGIILVPIMIYTFAQMADNFGFI
;
A
#
# COMPACT_ATOMS: atom_id res chain seq x y z
N LEU A 1 15.99 0.73 -13.32
CA LEU A 1 15.39 2.08 -13.17
C LEU A 1 15.70 2.72 -11.82
N SER A 2 15.77 1.95 -10.72
CA SER A 2 15.99 2.49 -9.36
C SER A 2 17.44 2.85 -9.00
N LEU A 3 18.46 2.21 -9.59
CA LEU A 3 19.87 2.47 -9.23
C LEU A 3 20.32 3.93 -9.44
N PRO A 4 20.01 4.59 -10.59
CA PRO A 4 20.33 6.01 -10.74
C PRO A 4 19.61 6.90 -9.72
N LEU A 5 18.42 6.51 -9.27
CA LEU A 5 17.66 7.27 -8.27
C LEU A 5 18.35 7.28 -6.90
N ILE A 6 19.17 6.26 -6.58
CA ILE A 6 19.98 6.26 -5.35
C ILE A 6 21.00 7.40 -5.40
N ILE A 7 21.66 7.62 -6.53
CA ILE A 7 22.65 8.69 -6.68
C ILE A 7 21.98 10.05 -6.51
N VAL A 8 20.81 10.25 -7.15
CA VAL A 8 20.01 11.47 -6.99
C VAL A 8 19.59 11.65 -5.53
N ALA A 9 19.12 10.58 -4.87
CA ALA A 9 18.73 10.64 -3.47
C ALA A 9 19.92 10.89 -2.53
N ARG A 10 21.11 10.40 -2.84
CA ARG A 10 22.33 10.75 -2.12
C ARG A 10 22.53 12.25 -2.23
N ILE A 11 22.58 12.82 -3.43
CA ILE A 11 22.83 14.26 -3.61
C ILE A 11 21.78 15.09 -2.85
N ALA A 12 20.50 14.71 -2.91
CA ALA A 12 19.41 15.41 -2.25
C ALA A 12 19.41 15.30 -0.72
N PHE A 13 19.57 14.08 -0.18
CA PHE A 13 19.39 13.81 1.26
C PHE A 13 20.70 13.59 2.02
N GLY A 14 21.82 13.54 1.33
CA GLY A 14 23.16 13.49 1.88
C GLY A 14 23.67 14.86 2.36
N PRO A 15 24.95 14.93 2.74
CA PRO A 15 25.53 16.14 3.33
C PRO A 15 25.54 17.37 2.41
N GLU A 16 25.41 17.20 1.08
CA GLU A 16 25.47 18.30 0.10
C GLU A 16 24.27 19.25 0.21
N LEU A 17 23.06 18.69 0.07
CA LEU A 17 21.82 19.47 0.06
C LEU A 17 21.08 19.39 1.39
N ASN A 18 21.29 18.30 2.16
CA ASN A 18 20.70 18.05 3.46
C ASN A 18 19.18 18.32 3.51
N TRP A 19 18.46 17.98 2.42
CA TRP A 19 17.02 18.21 2.34
C TRP A 19 16.24 17.45 3.39
N TYR A 20 16.84 16.43 4.01
CA TYR A 20 16.22 15.70 5.12
C TYR A 20 15.88 16.60 6.31
N ASN A 21 16.75 17.56 6.66
CA ASN A 21 16.50 18.48 7.76
C ASN A 21 15.34 19.44 7.45
N GLY A 22 15.32 19.99 6.24
CA GLY A 22 14.19 20.80 5.76
C GLY A 22 12.89 19.99 5.74
N LEU A 23 12.94 18.79 5.16
CA LEU A 23 11.78 17.89 5.07
C LEU A 23 11.24 17.48 6.45
N ARG A 24 12.11 17.32 7.46
CA ARG A 24 11.69 17.02 8.83
C ARG A 24 10.85 18.15 9.44
N SER A 25 11.20 19.41 9.16
CA SER A 25 10.43 20.56 9.66
C SER A 25 9.06 20.70 8.99
N TRP A 26 8.96 20.32 7.71
CA TRP A 26 7.72 20.35 6.94
C TRP A 26 6.90 19.06 7.01
N LEU A 27 7.44 18.02 7.66
CA LEU A 27 6.83 16.69 7.76
C LEU A 27 5.35 16.71 8.18
N PRO A 28 4.91 17.45 9.23
CA PRO A 28 3.50 17.47 9.61
C PRO A 28 2.61 18.04 8.50
N VAL A 29 3.05 19.10 7.82
CA VAL A 29 2.33 19.73 6.70
C VAL A 29 2.29 18.80 5.49
N ILE A 30 3.39 18.10 5.19
CA ILE A 30 3.47 17.13 4.10
C ILE A 30 2.51 15.96 4.35
N LEU A 31 2.50 15.39 5.55
CA LEU A 31 1.60 14.29 5.91
C LEU A 31 0.13 14.73 5.87
N LEU A 32 -0.17 15.95 6.34
CA LEU A 32 -1.50 16.52 6.24
C LEU A 32 -1.93 16.70 4.77
N THR A 33 -1.04 17.24 3.93
CA THR A 33 -1.32 17.45 2.50
C THR A 33 -1.57 16.14 1.78
N ILE A 34 -0.77 15.11 2.05
CA ILE A 34 -0.97 13.77 1.48
C ILE A 34 -2.27 13.16 1.98
N SER A 35 -2.59 13.28 3.28
CA SER A 35 -3.84 12.75 3.84
C SER A 35 -5.07 13.43 3.21
N LEU A 36 -5.01 14.75 3.03
CA LEU A 36 -6.05 15.52 2.34
C LEU A 36 -6.15 15.12 0.86
N LEU A 37 -5.02 14.90 0.18
CA LEU A 37 -5.01 14.44 -1.21
C LEU A 37 -5.64 13.05 -1.33
N LEU A 38 -5.26 12.11 -0.46
CA LEU A 38 -5.84 10.77 -0.45
C LEU A 38 -7.36 10.83 -0.27
N LEU A 39 -7.85 11.60 0.70
CA LEU A 39 -9.28 11.83 0.93
C LEU A 39 -9.94 12.52 -0.29
N ALA A 40 -9.31 13.54 -0.87
CA ALA A 40 -9.84 14.27 -2.02
C ALA A 40 -9.89 13.43 -3.30
N THR A 41 -9.01 12.43 -3.43
CA THR A 41 -9.03 11.48 -4.55
C THR A 41 -10.10 10.41 -4.42
N GLU A 42 -10.89 10.43 -3.34
CA GLU A 42 -12.00 9.49 -3.17
C GLU A 42 -13.11 9.78 -4.18
N THR A 43 -13.36 8.81 -5.06
CA THR A 43 -14.35 8.91 -6.13
C THR A 43 -15.68 8.24 -5.79
N THR A 44 -15.76 7.57 -4.65
CA THR A 44 -16.95 6.84 -4.19
C THR A 44 -18.14 7.77 -4.07
N ARG A 45 -19.27 7.33 -4.61
CA ARG A 45 -20.55 7.99 -4.42
C ARG A 45 -21.41 7.16 -3.49
N LEU A 46 -22.01 7.83 -2.52
CA LEU A 46 -22.83 7.19 -1.50
C LEU A 46 -24.14 7.95 -1.34
N ASP A 47 -25.16 7.20 -0.96
CA ASP A 47 -26.42 7.74 -0.48
C ASP A 47 -26.19 8.33 0.91
N TRP A 48 -26.65 9.56 1.12
CA TRP A 48 -26.73 10.08 2.48
C TRP A 48 -27.65 9.18 3.32
N PRO A 49 -27.29 8.89 4.59
CA PRO A 49 -28.15 8.07 5.43
C PRO A 49 -29.54 8.69 5.58
N LYS A 50 -30.57 7.83 5.71
CA LYS A 50 -32.00 8.20 5.58
C LYS A 50 -32.44 9.37 6.45
N TRP A 51 -31.89 9.49 7.66
CA TRP A 51 -32.12 10.62 8.57
C TRP A 51 -31.64 11.98 8.01
N ILE A 52 -30.46 12.05 7.39
CA ILE A 52 -29.93 13.27 6.76
C ILE A 52 -30.73 13.63 5.52
N GLN A 53 -31.15 12.63 4.72
CA GLN A 53 -32.05 12.89 3.58
C GLN A 53 -33.39 13.47 4.04
N LYS A 54 -33.93 12.99 5.17
CA LYS A 54 -35.19 13.47 5.76
C LYS A 54 -35.06 14.91 6.27
N ILE A 55 -33.97 15.24 6.96
CA ILE A 55 -33.68 16.60 7.45
C ILE A 55 -33.49 17.57 6.28
N THR A 56 -32.76 17.15 5.25
CA THR A 56 -32.37 18.01 4.14
C THR A 56 -33.43 18.08 3.03
N ARG A 57 -34.64 17.53 3.27
CA ARG A 57 -35.72 17.40 2.28
C ARG A 57 -35.24 16.87 0.92
N LYS A 58 -34.35 15.88 0.93
CA LYS A 58 -33.70 15.29 -0.25
C LYS A 58 -32.90 16.26 -1.14
N LYS A 59 -32.57 17.48 -0.71
CA LYS A 59 -31.74 18.42 -1.49
C LYS A 59 -30.31 17.92 -1.75
N LEU A 60 -29.78 17.06 -0.87
CA LEU A 60 -28.43 16.50 -0.99
C LEU A 60 -28.32 15.34 -2.00
N GLY A 61 -29.44 14.91 -2.61
CA GLY A 61 -29.47 13.82 -3.59
C GLY A 61 -29.19 12.43 -3.01
N ASN A 62 -29.41 11.41 -3.85
CA ASN A 62 -29.17 10.00 -3.53
C ASN A 62 -27.85 9.47 -4.13
N ASP A 63 -26.96 10.32 -4.66
CA ASP A 63 -25.71 9.86 -5.29
C ASP A 63 -24.63 10.94 -5.16
N SER A 64 -24.16 11.16 -3.92
CA SER A 64 -23.29 12.30 -3.61
C SER A 64 -21.85 11.86 -3.42
N ARG A 65 -20.92 12.44 -4.20
CA ARG A 65 -19.47 12.35 -3.95
C ARG A 65 -19.08 12.90 -2.57
N LEU A 66 -19.83 13.90 -2.09
CA LEU A 66 -19.59 14.46 -0.76
C LEU A 66 -19.87 13.43 0.34
N ALA A 67 -20.91 12.61 0.20
CA ALA A 67 -21.19 11.54 1.16
C ALA A 67 -20.05 10.51 1.21
N GLY A 68 -19.49 10.15 0.04
CA GLY A 68 -18.28 9.33 -0.08
C GLY A 68 -17.08 9.93 0.66
N PHE A 69 -16.78 11.19 0.38
CA PHE A 69 -15.69 11.93 1.05
C PHE A 69 -15.86 11.98 2.57
N PHE A 70 -17.08 12.27 3.07
CA PHE A 70 -17.35 12.29 4.51
C PHE A 70 -17.21 10.91 5.15
N ALA A 71 -17.72 9.85 4.51
CA ALA A 71 -17.57 8.48 4.98
C ALA A 71 -16.09 8.07 5.05
N ALA A 72 -15.31 8.39 4.00
CA ALA A 72 -13.87 8.15 3.97
C ALA A 72 -13.13 8.93 5.07
N THR A 73 -13.50 10.19 5.30
CA THR A 73 -12.90 11.03 6.36
C THR A 73 -13.18 10.47 7.75
N ILE A 74 -14.43 10.07 8.03
CA ILE A 74 -14.80 9.45 9.31
C ILE A 74 -14.02 8.15 9.50
N PHE A 75 -13.95 7.29 8.46
CA PHE A 75 -13.21 6.05 8.53
C PHE A 75 -11.70 6.29 8.75
N PHE A 76 -11.11 7.25 8.05
CA PHE A 76 -9.70 7.63 8.20
C PHE A 76 -9.38 8.08 9.63
N LEU A 77 -10.26 8.90 10.23
CA LEU A 77 -10.13 9.34 11.62
C LEU A 77 -10.35 8.20 12.62
N LEU A 78 -11.32 7.30 12.39
CA LEU A 78 -11.54 6.12 13.22
C LEU A 78 -10.33 5.17 13.19
N ALA A 79 -9.79 4.90 12.00
CA ALA A 79 -8.55 4.15 11.85
C ALA A 79 -7.40 4.84 12.59
N GLY A 80 -7.33 6.17 12.54
CA GLY A 80 -6.37 6.98 13.27
C GLY A 80 -6.47 6.89 14.79
N LEU A 81 -7.69 6.98 15.34
CA LEU A 81 -7.94 6.80 16.77
C LEU A 81 -7.58 5.39 17.23
N TYR A 82 -7.91 4.39 16.42
CA TYR A 82 -7.48 3.01 16.66
C TYR A 82 -5.94 2.89 16.66
N GLY A 83 -5.27 3.55 15.72
CA GLY A 83 -3.81 3.60 15.66
C GLY A 83 -3.19 4.26 16.89
N TRP A 84 -3.77 5.35 17.37
CA TRP A 84 -3.32 5.99 18.61
C TRP A 84 -3.43 4.99 19.77
N ALA A 85 -4.58 4.37 19.98
CA ALA A 85 -4.76 3.37 21.04
C ALA A 85 -3.75 2.22 20.94
N VAL A 86 -3.45 1.75 19.72
CA VAL A 86 -2.44 0.70 19.47
C VAL A 86 -1.03 1.10 19.91
N PHE A 87 -0.66 2.38 19.83
CA PHE A 87 0.65 2.86 20.29
C PHE A 87 0.74 3.07 21.80
N GLU A 88 -0.39 3.21 22.48
CA GLU A 88 -0.46 3.54 23.91
C GLU A 88 -0.71 2.32 24.80
N LEU A 89 -1.26 1.24 24.23
CA LEU A 89 -1.54 0.01 24.96
C LEU A 89 -0.24 -0.71 25.39
N PRO A 90 -0.14 -1.13 26.67
CA PRO A 90 0.96 -1.97 27.11
C PRO A 90 0.83 -3.36 26.47
N VAL A 91 1.97 -3.93 26.06
CA VAL A 91 2.02 -5.24 25.44
C VAL A 91 3.18 -6.05 26.02
N ASP A 92 2.84 -7.27 26.42
CA ASP A 92 3.80 -8.27 26.85
C ASP A 92 3.72 -9.49 25.92
N SER A 93 4.87 -9.95 25.48
CA SER A 93 4.96 -11.14 24.65
C SER A 93 4.98 -12.40 25.53
N PRO A 94 4.15 -13.43 25.25
CA PRO A 94 4.20 -14.69 25.98
C PRO A 94 5.56 -15.41 25.89
N VAL A 95 6.31 -15.17 24.82
CA VAL A 95 7.60 -15.83 24.53
C VAL A 95 8.81 -14.97 24.95
N GLY A 96 8.58 -13.82 25.62
CA GLY A 96 9.67 -12.94 26.06
C GLY A 96 10.44 -12.25 24.92
N MET A 97 9.79 -11.99 23.78
CA MET A 97 10.35 -11.18 22.71
C MET A 97 10.65 -9.76 23.21
N PRO A 98 11.83 -9.20 22.89
CA PRO A 98 12.17 -7.83 23.25
C PRO A 98 11.36 -6.83 22.41
N SER A 99 10.76 -5.84 23.06
CA SER A 99 9.98 -4.76 22.42
C SER A 99 8.85 -5.25 21.48
N PRO A 100 7.86 -6.00 21.99
CA PRO A 100 6.74 -6.45 21.17
C PRO A 100 5.96 -5.24 20.64
N SER A 101 5.59 -5.29 19.35
CA SER A 101 4.88 -4.20 18.68
C SER A 101 3.48 -4.63 18.28
N LEU A 102 2.48 -3.84 18.67
CA LEU A 102 1.08 -4.02 18.27
C LEU A 102 0.81 -3.59 16.82
N LEU A 103 1.82 -3.12 16.08
CA LEU A 103 1.69 -2.81 14.65
C LEU A 103 1.45 -4.06 13.80
N LEU A 104 2.08 -5.19 14.14
CA LEU A 104 1.87 -6.45 13.42
C LEU A 104 0.40 -6.89 13.51
N PRO A 105 -0.21 -7.08 14.70
CA PRO A 105 -1.61 -7.48 14.79
C PRO A 105 -2.56 -6.45 14.18
N SER A 106 -2.29 -5.16 14.36
CA SER A 106 -3.19 -4.12 13.86
C SER A 106 -3.23 -4.05 12.33
N LEU A 107 -2.07 -4.07 11.67
CA LEU A 107 -1.98 -4.06 10.21
C LEU A 107 -2.40 -5.41 9.59
N ALA A 108 -2.08 -6.53 10.25
CA ALA A 108 -2.54 -7.85 9.84
C ALA A 108 -4.06 -7.94 9.88
N GLY A 109 -4.71 -7.37 10.91
CA GLY A 109 -6.17 -7.30 10.98
C GLY A 109 -6.76 -6.39 9.91
N LEU A 110 -6.28 -5.15 9.84
CA LEU A 110 -6.85 -4.08 9.00
C LEU A 110 -6.75 -4.39 7.49
N PHE A 111 -5.64 -4.99 7.04
CA PHE A 111 -5.38 -5.20 5.61
C PHE A 111 -5.28 -6.67 5.22
N GLY A 112 -4.81 -7.55 6.12
CA GLY A 112 -4.57 -8.97 5.83
C GLY A 112 -5.82 -9.81 6.04
N ILE A 113 -6.17 -10.07 7.29
CA ILE A 113 -7.29 -10.94 7.68
C ILE A 113 -8.63 -10.41 7.19
N ALA A 114 -8.86 -9.09 7.26
CA ALA A 114 -10.07 -8.50 6.70
C ALA A 114 -10.26 -8.84 5.21
N ASN A 115 -9.18 -8.80 4.42
CA ASN A 115 -9.22 -9.15 3.00
C ASN A 115 -9.42 -10.66 2.79
N LEU A 116 -8.75 -11.48 3.60
CA LEU A 116 -8.91 -12.93 3.57
C LEU A 116 -10.36 -13.36 3.88
N LEU A 117 -10.99 -12.73 4.87
CA LEU A 117 -12.39 -12.97 5.22
C LEU A 117 -13.35 -12.48 4.13
N ASP A 118 -13.06 -11.35 3.50
CA ASP A 118 -13.81 -10.86 2.36
C ASP A 118 -13.76 -11.86 1.20
N ILE A 119 -12.56 -12.31 0.81
CA ILE A 119 -12.34 -13.35 -0.21
C ILE A 119 -13.07 -14.64 0.15
N TYR A 120 -13.01 -15.07 1.41
CA TYR A 120 -13.70 -16.26 1.90
C TYR A 120 -15.22 -16.18 1.72
N ALA A 121 -15.79 -14.98 1.88
CA ALA A 121 -17.23 -14.75 1.78
C ALA A 121 -17.70 -14.49 0.33
N THR A 122 -16.90 -13.85 -0.52
CA THR A 122 -17.34 -13.38 -1.84
C THR A 122 -16.85 -14.24 -3.01
N THR A 123 -15.69 -14.90 -2.88
CA THR A 123 -15.03 -15.54 -4.02
C THR A 123 -15.18 -17.06 -3.94
N SER A 124 -15.95 -17.62 -4.87
CA SER A 124 -16.23 -19.07 -4.91
C SER A 124 -15.30 -19.84 -5.84
N HIS A 125 -14.74 -19.21 -6.88
CA HIS A 125 -13.83 -19.85 -7.84
C HIS A 125 -12.77 -18.86 -8.32
N LEU A 126 -11.53 -19.35 -8.48
CA LEU A 126 -10.50 -18.59 -9.17
C LEU A 126 -10.77 -18.67 -10.68
N PRO A 127 -10.48 -17.60 -11.44
CA PRO A 127 -10.52 -17.66 -12.89
C PRO A 127 -9.55 -18.73 -13.43
N PRO A 128 -9.80 -19.28 -14.62
CA PRO A 128 -8.96 -20.31 -15.22
C PRO A 128 -7.63 -19.73 -15.71
N GLN A 129 -6.52 -20.30 -15.23
CA GLN A 129 -5.17 -19.85 -15.55
C GLN A 129 -4.67 -20.50 -16.84
N ARG A 130 -4.36 -19.68 -17.85
CA ARG A 130 -3.80 -20.15 -19.14
C ARG A 130 -2.30 -20.43 -18.98
N GLU A 131 -1.83 -21.57 -19.48
CA GLU A 131 -0.40 -21.92 -19.42
C GLU A 131 0.47 -21.09 -20.36
N ASN A 132 -0.12 -20.62 -21.47
CA ASN A 132 0.52 -19.74 -22.44
C ASN A 132 0.17 -18.29 -22.12
N TRP A 133 1.15 -17.55 -21.63
CA TRP A 133 1.08 -16.11 -21.41
C TRP A 133 2.25 -15.45 -22.15
N ASP A 134 1.95 -14.38 -22.88
CA ASP A 134 2.97 -13.56 -23.52
C ASP A 134 3.34 -12.39 -22.59
N LEU A 135 4.63 -12.03 -22.61
CA LEU A 135 5.08 -10.85 -21.90
C LEU A 135 4.51 -9.60 -22.58
N PRO A 136 3.94 -8.65 -21.84
CA PRO A 136 3.47 -7.41 -22.43
C PRO A 136 4.65 -6.65 -23.07
N PRO A 137 4.40 -5.87 -24.13
CA PRO A 137 5.44 -5.14 -24.82
C PRO A 137 6.15 -4.18 -23.87
N VAL A 138 7.49 -4.21 -23.87
CA VAL A 138 8.30 -3.43 -22.92
C VAL A 138 8.19 -1.92 -23.16
N LYS A 139 8.12 -1.48 -24.42
CA LYS A 139 8.13 -0.05 -24.79
C LYS A 139 7.09 0.81 -24.05
N PRO A 140 5.78 0.49 -24.07
CA PRO A 140 4.78 1.30 -23.37
C PRO A 140 4.92 1.26 -21.84
N LEU A 141 5.56 0.21 -21.28
CA LEU A 141 5.71 0.03 -19.83
C LEU A 141 6.91 0.78 -19.25
N ILE A 142 7.93 1.13 -20.04
CA ILE A 142 9.15 1.79 -19.52
C ILE A 142 8.83 3.11 -18.82
N ALA A 143 8.07 4.00 -19.47
CA ALA A 143 7.78 5.32 -18.91
C ALA A 143 6.89 5.26 -17.66
N PRO A 144 5.77 4.51 -17.64
CA PRO A 144 4.99 4.29 -16.42
C PRO A 144 5.82 3.65 -15.31
N CYS A 145 6.60 2.61 -15.59
CA CYS A 145 7.45 1.95 -14.57
C CYS A 145 8.54 2.89 -14.05
N PHE A 146 9.09 3.79 -14.87
CA PHE A 146 10.06 4.78 -14.41
C PHE A 146 9.44 5.80 -13.46
N TRP A 147 8.31 6.41 -13.82
CA TRP A 147 7.60 7.35 -12.94
C TRP A 147 7.09 6.66 -11.67
N SER A 148 6.68 5.40 -11.78
CA SER A 148 6.35 4.55 -10.63
C SER A 148 7.54 4.33 -9.71
N ALA A 149 8.73 4.08 -10.28
CA ALA A 149 9.96 3.95 -9.50
C ALA A 149 10.35 5.27 -8.81
N VAL A 150 10.18 6.42 -9.47
CA VAL A 150 10.43 7.75 -8.88
C VAL A 150 9.47 8.03 -7.72
N ALA A 151 8.18 7.76 -7.89
CA ALA A 151 7.18 7.91 -6.83
C ALA A 151 7.47 6.96 -5.66
N GLY A 152 7.75 5.68 -5.94
CA GLY A 152 8.14 4.70 -4.93
C GLY A 152 9.40 5.10 -4.17
N ALA A 153 10.42 5.60 -4.88
CA ALA A 153 11.64 6.13 -4.28
C ALA A 153 11.36 7.30 -3.35
N SER A 154 10.51 8.23 -3.76
CA SER A 154 10.12 9.40 -2.97
C SER A 154 9.36 8.99 -1.70
N MET A 155 8.46 8.02 -1.81
CA MET A 155 7.72 7.50 -0.65
C MET A 155 8.60 6.75 0.35
N GLY A 156 9.74 6.20 -0.10
CA GLY A 156 10.74 5.59 0.78
C GLY A 156 11.33 6.56 1.81
N VAL A 157 11.23 7.88 1.60
CA VAL A 157 11.69 8.90 2.56
C VAL A 157 10.69 9.09 3.70
N LEU A 158 9.39 9.02 3.38
CA LEU A 158 8.31 9.43 4.25
C LEU A 158 7.89 8.31 5.21
N PRO A 159 7.76 8.57 6.52
CA PRO A 159 7.31 7.57 7.47
C PRO A 159 5.85 7.20 7.23
N GLY A 160 5.51 5.91 7.36
CA GLY A 160 4.13 5.43 7.23
C GLY A 160 3.61 5.34 5.80
N MET A 161 4.43 5.65 4.78
CA MET A 161 4.04 5.56 3.38
C MET A 161 4.50 4.23 2.78
N THR A 162 3.56 3.45 2.25
CA THR A 162 3.81 2.13 1.66
C THR A 162 3.83 2.19 0.13
N ALA A 163 4.34 1.13 -0.50
CA ALA A 163 4.30 0.95 -1.95
C ALA A 163 2.88 1.12 -2.52
N SER A 164 1.84 0.66 -1.81
CA SER A 164 0.45 0.84 -2.22
C SER A 164 0.07 2.31 -2.38
N GLN A 165 0.47 3.19 -1.46
CA GLN A 165 0.17 4.63 -1.54
C GLN A 165 0.90 5.31 -2.70
N ALA A 166 2.15 4.91 -2.96
CA ALA A 166 2.89 5.35 -4.14
C ALA A 166 2.15 4.95 -5.43
N THR A 167 1.59 3.74 -5.48
CA THR A 167 0.79 3.27 -6.61
C THR A 167 -0.51 4.05 -6.77
N VAL A 168 -1.25 4.34 -5.68
CA VAL A 168 -2.46 5.19 -5.71
C VAL A 168 -2.14 6.53 -6.38
N LEU A 169 -1.06 7.18 -5.94
CA LEU A 169 -0.68 8.49 -6.43
C LEU A 169 -0.30 8.46 -7.91
N VAL A 170 0.46 7.45 -8.34
CA VAL A 170 0.88 7.31 -9.74
C VAL A 170 -0.30 7.02 -10.65
N MET A 171 -1.21 6.14 -10.23
CA MET A 171 -2.41 5.80 -11.01
C MET A 171 -3.39 6.96 -11.07
N GLY A 172 -3.61 7.66 -9.94
CA GLY A 172 -4.41 8.87 -9.89
C GLY A 172 -3.83 9.97 -10.78
N GLY A 173 -2.51 10.21 -10.69
CA GLY A 173 -1.80 11.17 -11.54
C GLY A 173 -1.88 10.81 -13.03
N ARG A 174 -1.76 9.52 -13.38
CA ARG A 174 -1.93 9.03 -14.75
C ARG A 174 -3.35 9.30 -15.27
N ASN A 175 -4.37 9.03 -14.47
CA ASN A 175 -5.77 9.29 -14.86
C ASN A 175 -6.03 10.78 -15.08
N VAL A 176 -5.47 11.65 -14.24
CA VAL A 176 -5.55 13.11 -14.42
C VAL A 176 -4.83 13.54 -15.70
N ALA A 177 -3.61 13.04 -15.92
CA ALA A 177 -2.83 13.37 -17.12
C ALA A 177 -3.54 12.90 -18.41
N ALA A 178 -4.17 11.72 -18.38
CA ALA A 178 -4.97 11.21 -19.51
C ALA A 178 -6.17 12.13 -19.81
N LYS A 179 -6.89 12.58 -18.77
CA LYS A 179 -8.00 13.54 -18.90
C LYS A 179 -7.56 14.88 -19.50
N VAL A 180 -6.42 15.41 -19.03
CA VAL A 180 -5.86 16.67 -19.56
C VAL A 180 -5.42 16.52 -21.02
N GLN A 181 -4.94 15.34 -21.42
CA GLN A 181 -4.55 15.05 -22.80
C GLN A 181 -5.73 14.71 -23.73
N GLY A 182 -6.98 14.76 -23.22
CA GLY A 182 -8.17 14.38 -24.00
C GLY A 182 -8.19 12.91 -24.42
N LYS A 183 -7.38 12.06 -23.78
CA LYS A 183 -7.41 10.61 -24.01
C LYS A 183 -8.51 10.03 -23.13
N GLU A 184 -9.65 9.68 -23.73
CA GLU A 184 -10.68 8.85 -23.10
C GLU A 184 -10.13 7.43 -22.92
N GLY A 185 -9.33 7.24 -21.88
CA GLY A 185 -9.00 5.92 -21.38
C GLY A 185 -10.04 5.54 -20.35
N TYR A 186 -10.61 4.34 -20.48
CA TYR A 186 -11.53 3.75 -19.50
C TYR A 186 -11.05 4.01 -18.08
N GLY A 187 -11.73 4.91 -17.36
CA GLY A 187 -11.40 5.25 -15.99
C GLY A 187 -11.69 4.08 -15.06
N MET A 188 -10.72 3.17 -14.89
CA MET A 188 -10.77 2.15 -13.85
C MET A 188 -10.39 2.78 -12.51
N ASP A 189 -11.27 2.66 -11.52
CA ASP A 189 -10.87 2.78 -10.13
C ASP A 189 -10.19 1.46 -9.75
N TRP A 190 -8.86 1.44 -9.80
CA TRP A 190 -8.04 0.23 -9.65
C TRP A 190 -8.15 -0.44 -8.27
N GLU A 191 -8.54 0.31 -7.21
CA GLU A 191 -8.78 -0.29 -5.89
C GLU A 191 -10.11 -1.03 -5.84
N THR A 192 -11.13 -0.48 -6.49
CA THR A 192 -12.48 -1.09 -6.53
C THR A 192 -12.69 -1.98 -7.76
N ARG A 193 -11.72 -1.99 -8.70
CA ARG A 193 -11.77 -2.66 -10.01
C ARG A 193 -13.04 -2.33 -10.81
N ARG A 194 -13.61 -1.14 -10.59
CA ARG A 194 -14.82 -0.70 -11.30
C ARG A 194 -14.45 0.19 -12.48
N LEU A 195 -14.95 -0.18 -13.65
CA LEU A 195 -14.93 0.64 -14.86
C LEU A 195 -15.97 1.74 -14.62
N THR A 196 -15.53 2.90 -14.11
CA THR A 196 -16.45 3.94 -13.63
C THR A 196 -17.24 4.64 -14.75
N GLU A 197 -16.97 4.28 -16.01
CA GLU A 197 -17.48 4.95 -17.22
C GLU A 197 -18.21 3.99 -18.18
N LEU A 198 -18.34 2.69 -17.86
CA LEU A 198 -19.06 1.72 -18.70
C LEU A 198 -20.40 1.35 -18.08
N SER A 199 -21.42 1.18 -18.93
CA SER A 199 -22.71 0.65 -18.52
C SER A 199 -22.63 -0.86 -18.23
N ASP A 200 -23.53 -1.37 -17.37
CA ASP A 200 -23.57 -2.79 -17.02
C ASP A 200 -23.76 -3.70 -18.25
N ASP A 201 -24.41 -3.19 -19.30
CA ASP A 201 -24.65 -3.91 -20.56
C ASP A 201 -23.37 -4.04 -21.40
N GLU A 202 -22.56 -2.98 -21.51
CA GLU A 202 -21.27 -3.01 -22.21
C GLU A 202 -20.25 -3.90 -21.47
N LEU A 203 -20.31 -3.94 -20.14
CA LEU A 203 -19.48 -4.83 -19.31
C LEU A 203 -19.80 -6.30 -19.57
N LEU A 204 -21.09 -6.63 -19.70
CA LEU A 204 -21.55 -7.98 -20.00
C LEU A 204 -21.09 -8.42 -21.40
N GLU A 205 -21.16 -7.53 -22.38
CA GLU A 205 -20.73 -7.81 -23.76
C GLU A 205 -19.22 -8.08 -23.85
N ILE A 206 -18.40 -7.29 -23.14
CA ILE A 206 -16.95 -7.53 -23.04
C ILE A 206 -16.65 -8.86 -22.34
N ALA A 207 -17.38 -9.18 -21.27
CA ALA A 207 -17.19 -10.44 -20.54
C ALA A 207 -17.56 -11.67 -21.39
N ILE A 208 -18.60 -11.58 -22.21
CA ILE A 208 -18.99 -12.63 -23.17
C ILE A 208 -17.91 -12.78 -24.24
N ALA A 209 -17.42 -11.68 -24.81
CA ALA A 209 -16.35 -11.71 -25.81
C ALA A 209 -15.02 -12.28 -25.28
N GLU A 210 -14.72 -12.06 -23.99
CA GLU A 210 -13.56 -12.64 -23.31
C GLU A 210 -13.74 -14.15 -23.04
N ALA A 211 -14.96 -14.58 -22.71
CA ALA A 211 -15.32 -15.98 -22.52
C ALA A 211 -15.28 -16.79 -23.83
N GLU A 212 -15.59 -16.17 -24.96
CA GLU A 212 -15.52 -16.77 -26.30
C GLU A 212 -14.08 -16.93 -26.84
N GLY A 213 -13.06 -16.49 -26.08
CA GLY A 213 -11.66 -16.84 -26.31
C GLY A 213 -10.96 -16.08 -27.44
N GLY A 214 -11.61 -15.08 -28.05
CA GLY A 214 -11.08 -14.33 -29.20
C GLY A 214 -10.29 -13.06 -28.88
N HIS A 215 -10.52 -12.43 -27.73
CA HIS A 215 -9.87 -11.16 -27.37
C HIS A 215 -9.53 -11.09 -25.86
N GLU A 216 -8.33 -10.62 -25.53
CA GLU A 216 -8.01 -10.17 -24.17
C GLU A 216 -8.80 -8.89 -23.90
N GLY A 217 -9.67 -8.92 -22.89
CA GLY A 217 -10.50 -7.80 -22.50
C GLY A 217 -9.64 -6.59 -22.08
N PRO A 218 -10.22 -5.36 -22.11
CA PRO A 218 -9.55 -4.17 -21.58
C PRO A 218 -9.08 -4.35 -20.12
N GLN A 219 -9.81 -5.15 -19.33
CA GLN A 219 -9.48 -5.47 -17.94
C GLN A 219 -8.17 -6.27 -17.84
N THR A 220 -7.99 -7.34 -18.62
CA THR A 220 -6.80 -8.22 -18.58
C THR A 220 -5.52 -7.44 -18.91
N LYS A 221 -5.57 -6.59 -19.95
CA LYS A 221 -4.42 -5.76 -20.35
C LYS A 221 -4.08 -4.73 -19.29
N GLN A 222 -5.09 -4.08 -18.70
CA GLN A 222 -4.87 -3.12 -17.62
C GLN A 222 -4.37 -3.80 -16.34
N ASP A 223 -4.84 -5.00 -16.00
CA ASP A 223 -4.34 -5.78 -14.86
C ASP A 223 -2.86 -6.11 -15.01
N LEU A 224 -2.41 -6.50 -16.21
CA LEU A 224 -1.00 -6.72 -16.51
C LEU A 224 -0.17 -5.44 -16.32
N GLU A 225 -0.68 -4.28 -16.79
CA GLU A 225 -0.03 -2.99 -16.56
C GLU A 225 0.03 -2.63 -15.06
N VAL A 226 -1.06 -2.83 -14.33
CA VAL A 226 -1.17 -2.60 -12.88
C VAL A 226 -0.17 -3.45 -12.12
N ILE A 227 -0.07 -4.74 -12.44
CA ILE A 227 0.89 -5.66 -11.83
C ILE A 227 2.32 -5.22 -12.14
N ALA A 228 2.62 -4.81 -13.38
CA ALA A 228 3.94 -4.32 -13.77
C ALA A 228 4.31 -3.04 -13.00
N ILE A 229 3.38 -2.08 -12.87
CA ILE A 229 3.55 -0.85 -12.11
C ILE A 229 3.79 -1.16 -10.62
N LEU A 230 2.93 -1.97 -10.00
CA LEU A 230 3.06 -2.39 -8.60
C LEU A 230 4.42 -3.05 -8.34
N SER A 231 4.83 -3.96 -9.23
CA SER A 231 6.13 -4.63 -9.15
C SER A 231 7.30 -3.65 -9.27
N ALA A 232 7.20 -2.67 -10.18
CA ALA A 232 8.20 -1.64 -10.35
C ALA A 232 8.31 -0.73 -9.11
N VAL A 233 7.17 -0.29 -8.55
CA VAL A 233 7.13 0.48 -7.29
C VAL A 233 7.79 -0.31 -6.18
N ASN A 234 7.37 -1.56 -5.96
CA ASN A 234 7.83 -2.36 -4.83
C ASN A 234 9.34 -2.67 -4.92
N THR A 235 9.84 -2.92 -6.14
CA THR A 235 11.28 -3.09 -6.40
C THR A 235 12.04 -1.80 -6.14
N ALA A 236 11.53 -0.65 -6.59
CA ALA A 236 12.15 0.64 -6.34
C ALA A 236 12.19 0.98 -4.85
N VAL A 237 11.07 0.80 -4.14
CA VAL A 237 10.99 1.00 -2.68
C VAL A 237 12.01 0.12 -1.97
N THR A 238 12.11 -1.17 -2.32
CA THR A 238 13.06 -2.10 -1.67
C THR A 238 14.51 -1.62 -1.80
N VAL A 239 14.93 -1.24 -3.02
CA VAL A 239 16.27 -0.72 -3.27
C VAL A 239 16.51 0.61 -2.55
N MET A 240 15.52 1.49 -2.57
CA MET A 240 15.62 2.83 -1.97
C MET A 240 15.60 2.82 -0.45
N VAL A 241 14.87 1.88 0.17
CA VAL A 241 14.87 1.70 1.63
C VAL A 241 16.26 1.28 2.13
N LEU A 242 16.98 0.43 1.38
CA LEU A 242 18.38 0.14 1.65
C LEU A 242 19.25 1.39 1.42
N GLY A 243 19.03 2.13 0.33
CA GLY A 243 19.72 3.40 0.07
C GLY A 243 19.58 4.41 1.21
N PHE A 244 18.35 4.66 1.69
CA PHE A 244 18.09 5.60 2.79
C PHE A 244 18.61 5.12 4.13
N LEU A 245 18.73 3.81 4.35
CA LEU A 245 19.39 3.28 5.53
C LEU A 245 20.85 3.75 5.61
N TYR A 246 21.56 3.72 4.48
CA TYR A 246 22.96 4.17 4.41
C TYR A 246 23.12 5.68 4.20
N ILE A 247 22.19 6.36 3.54
CA ILE A 247 22.26 7.82 3.33
C ILE A 247 21.82 8.59 4.59
N ILE A 248 20.69 8.21 5.19
CA ILE A 248 20.04 8.97 6.29
C ILE A 248 20.26 8.27 7.66
N GLY A 249 20.62 6.99 7.69
CA GLY A 249 20.78 6.24 8.95
C GLY A 249 19.45 5.85 9.60
N ARG A 250 18.32 5.94 8.87
CA ARG A 250 16.97 5.65 9.39
C ARG A 250 16.37 4.44 8.68
N SER A 251 15.87 3.48 9.45
CA SER A 251 15.17 2.31 8.91
C SER A 251 13.75 2.67 8.47
N ARG A 252 13.34 2.13 7.32
CA ARG A 252 12.02 2.36 6.72
C ARG A 252 11.26 1.07 6.41
N SER A 253 11.85 -0.08 6.70
CA SER A 253 11.22 -1.39 6.65
C SER A 253 11.66 -2.24 7.83
N GLY A 254 10.89 -3.28 8.17
CA GLY A 254 11.28 -4.23 9.22
C GLY A 254 12.63 -4.90 8.94
N ALA A 255 12.90 -5.24 7.68
CA ALA A 255 14.17 -5.84 7.28
C ALA A 255 15.37 -4.90 7.51
N THR A 256 15.23 -3.60 7.18
CA THR A 256 16.31 -2.62 7.42
C THR A 256 16.48 -2.27 8.89
N LEU A 257 15.40 -2.33 9.68
CA LEU A 257 15.47 -2.21 11.13
C LEU A 257 16.25 -3.38 11.74
N ALA A 258 15.98 -4.61 11.30
CA ALA A 258 16.72 -5.79 11.72
C ALA A 258 18.21 -5.68 11.36
N LEU A 259 18.55 -5.25 10.14
CA LEU A 259 19.95 -5.01 9.74
C LEU A 259 20.64 -4.00 10.66
N LYS A 260 19.95 -2.90 11.02
CA LYS A 260 20.47 -1.87 11.93
C LYS A 260 20.69 -2.40 13.36
N MET A 261 19.93 -3.40 13.78
CA MET A 261 20.10 -4.07 15.08
C MET A 261 21.22 -5.12 15.06
N MET A 262 21.52 -5.70 13.89
CA MET A 262 22.53 -6.75 13.73
C MET A 262 23.95 -6.21 13.56
N TYR A 263 24.12 -5.06 12.89
CA TYR A 263 25.43 -4.51 12.58
C TYR A 263 25.43 -2.97 12.66
N PRO A 264 26.52 -2.33 13.12
CA PRO A 264 26.66 -0.87 13.09
C PRO A 264 26.75 -0.36 11.64
N ILE A 265 25.74 0.36 11.19
CA ILE A 265 25.67 0.86 9.81
C ILE A 265 26.42 2.18 9.70
N GLU A 266 27.50 2.18 8.92
CA GLU A 266 28.21 3.40 8.54
C GLU A 266 27.45 4.17 7.45
N THR A 267 27.26 5.46 7.68
CA THR A 267 26.53 6.33 6.75
C THR A 267 27.39 6.73 5.54
N TRP A 268 26.76 6.83 4.38
CA TRP A 268 27.39 7.22 3.12
C TRP A 268 27.64 8.74 3.07
N ASN A 269 28.71 9.16 3.75
CA ASN A 269 29.12 10.57 3.82
C ASN A 269 30.12 10.95 2.70
N SER A 270 31.00 10.03 2.31
CA SER A 270 32.04 10.25 1.30
C SER A 270 31.51 10.25 -0.14
N THR A 271 32.34 10.66 -1.10
CA THR A 271 32.05 10.59 -2.54
C THR A 271 31.79 9.15 -3.01
N GLU A 272 32.50 8.19 -2.42
CA GLU A 272 32.31 6.77 -2.68
C GLU A 272 31.34 6.13 -1.68
N PRO A 273 30.46 5.22 -2.13
CA PRO A 273 29.60 4.47 -1.23
C PRO A 273 30.40 3.54 -0.33
N THR A 274 29.87 3.27 0.87
CA THR A 274 30.50 2.32 1.81
C THR A 274 30.53 0.91 1.20
N ALA A 275 31.62 0.17 1.45
CA ALA A 275 31.81 -1.17 0.89
C ALA A 275 30.65 -2.12 1.24
N ASP A 276 30.12 -1.99 2.45
CA ASP A 276 28.99 -2.80 2.92
C ASP A 276 27.69 -2.47 2.18
N PHE A 277 27.44 -1.19 1.88
CA PHE A 277 26.30 -0.80 1.05
C PHE A 277 26.38 -1.44 -0.34
N ILE A 278 27.55 -1.40 -0.98
CA ILE A 278 27.76 -2.01 -2.30
C ILE A 278 27.53 -3.51 -2.25
N ARG A 279 28.04 -4.21 -1.22
CA ARG A 279 27.85 -5.65 -1.05
C ARG A 279 26.38 -6.02 -0.86
N LEU A 280 25.66 -5.33 0.03
CA LEU A 280 24.24 -5.58 0.26
C LEU A 280 23.39 -5.26 -0.97
N LEU A 281 23.72 -4.18 -1.67
CA LEU A 281 23.05 -3.83 -2.92
C LEU A 281 23.30 -4.89 -4.00
N ALA A 282 24.54 -5.37 -4.14
CA ALA A 282 24.89 -6.43 -5.10
C ALA A 282 24.15 -7.74 -4.78
N VAL A 283 24.08 -8.14 -3.50
CA VAL A 283 23.32 -9.33 -3.07
C VAL A 283 21.82 -9.14 -3.35
N CYS A 284 21.27 -7.96 -3.09
CA CYS A 284 19.87 -7.65 -3.36
C CYS A 284 19.55 -7.73 -4.87
N LEU A 285 20.42 -7.18 -5.72
CA LEU A 285 20.28 -7.25 -7.17
C LEU A 285 20.42 -8.69 -7.70
N ALA A 286 21.42 -9.43 -7.20
CA ALA A 286 21.62 -10.83 -7.57
C ALA A 286 20.41 -11.70 -7.18
N ALA A 287 19.87 -11.50 -5.97
CA ALA A 287 18.66 -12.17 -5.52
C ALA A 287 17.45 -11.81 -6.39
N GLY A 288 17.28 -10.53 -6.77
CA GLY A 288 16.20 -10.10 -7.66
C GLY A 288 16.29 -10.71 -9.07
N ILE A 289 17.49 -10.77 -9.65
CA ILE A 289 17.71 -11.40 -10.97
C ILE A 289 17.46 -12.91 -10.90
N MET A 290 17.93 -13.56 -9.82
CA MET A 290 17.74 -14.99 -9.60
C MET A 290 16.28 -15.36 -9.28
N ALA A 291 15.50 -14.44 -8.71
CA ALA A 291 14.08 -14.67 -8.43
C ALA A 291 13.25 -14.88 -9.70
N MET A 292 13.60 -14.23 -10.82
CA MET A 292 12.87 -14.35 -12.09
C MET A 292 12.77 -15.79 -12.64
N PRO A 293 13.87 -16.52 -12.86
CA PRO A 293 13.80 -17.91 -13.33
C PRO A 293 13.17 -18.84 -12.29
N ILE A 294 13.44 -18.62 -10.99
CA ILE A 294 12.84 -19.40 -9.90
C ILE A 294 11.32 -19.25 -9.91
N MET A 295 10.80 -18.05 -10.12
CA MET A 295 9.36 -17.76 -10.17
C MET A 295 8.65 -18.54 -11.28
N LYS A 296 9.31 -18.77 -12.42
CA LYS A 296 8.74 -19.60 -13.50
C LYS A 296 8.55 -21.07 -13.07
N ILE A 297 9.47 -21.60 -12.26
CA ILE A 297 9.44 -22.98 -11.78
C ILE A 297 8.46 -23.11 -10.60
N VAL A 298 8.63 -22.26 -9.59
CA VAL A 298 7.80 -22.24 -8.38
C VAL A 298 6.35 -21.88 -8.72
N GLY A 299 6.14 -20.95 -9.66
CA GLY A 299 4.80 -20.56 -10.11
C GLY A 299 4.01 -21.74 -10.69
N LYS A 300 4.63 -22.58 -11.52
CA LYS A 300 3.99 -23.81 -12.02
C LYS A 300 3.65 -24.79 -10.90
N GLY A 301 4.55 -24.94 -9.91
CA GLY A 301 4.30 -25.76 -8.73
C GLY A 301 3.13 -25.22 -7.89
N MET A 302 3.09 -23.90 -7.69
CA MET A 302 2.04 -23.21 -6.95
C MET A 302 0.68 -23.32 -7.65
N LEU A 303 0.63 -23.21 -8.98
CA LEU A 303 -0.60 -23.40 -9.77
C LEU A 303 -1.17 -24.81 -9.57
N ARG A 304 -0.33 -25.85 -9.55
CA ARG A 304 -0.76 -27.23 -9.28
C ARG A 304 -1.23 -27.41 -7.84
N LEU A 305 -0.52 -26.82 -6.87
CA LEU A 305 -0.90 -26.88 -5.46
C LEU A 305 -2.26 -26.21 -5.21
N HIS A 306 -2.48 -25.05 -5.83
CA HIS A 306 -3.74 -24.31 -5.74
C HIS A 306 -4.90 -25.03 -6.43
N ALA A 307 -4.66 -25.77 -7.51
CA ALA A 307 -5.69 -26.61 -8.11
C ALA A 307 -6.10 -27.78 -7.19
N ALA A 308 -5.20 -28.24 -6.31
CA ALA A 308 -5.44 -29.35 -5.40
C ALA A 308 -6.07 -28.93 -4.06
N ILE A 309 -5.80 -27.71 -3.58
CA ILE A 309 -6.26 -27.23 -2.27
C ILE A 309 -7.43 -26.25 -2.45
N PRO A 310 -8.59 -26.50 -1.83
CA PRO A 310 -9.71 -25.56 -1.89
C PRO A 310 -9.33 -24.22 -1.25
N LEU A 311 -9.68 -23.12 -1.93
CA LEU A 311 -9.34 -21.74 -1.52
C LEU A 311 -9.71 -21.47 -0.05
N GLN A 312 -10.88 -21.93 0.37
CA GLN A 312 -11.39 -21.72 1.73
C GLN A 312 -10.49 -22.34 2.81
N SER A 313 -9.99 -23.56 2.61
CA SER A 313 -9.08 -24.22 3.57
C SER A 313 -7.73 -23.51 3.62
N MET A 314 -7.23 -23.04 2.48
CA MET A 314 -6.00 -22.25 2.44
C MET A 314 -6.15 -20.93 3.20
N VAL A 315 -7.24 -20.20 2.95
CA VAL A 315 -7.54 -18.94 3.62
C VAL A 315 -7.65 -19.13 5.13
N MET A 316 -8.39 -20.15 5.57
CA MET A 316 -8.52 -20.48 7.00
C MET A 316 -7.16 -20.83 7.62
N GLY A 317 -6.33 -21.61 6.92
CA GLY A 317 -4.97 -21.94 7.36
C GLY A 317 -4.10 -20.72 7.59
N VAL A 318 -4.15 -19.74 6.68
CA VAL A 318 -3.42 -18.47 6.82
C VAL A 318 -3.95 -17.66 8.01
N ILE A 319 -5.27 -17.57 8.19
CA ILE A 319 -5.87 -16.85 9.33
C ILE A 319 -5.42 -17.46 10.66
N ILE A 320 -5.47 -18.80 10.79
CA ILE A 320 -5.03 -19.50 11.99
C ILE A 320 -3.53 -19.28 12.24
N PHE A 321 -2.72 -19.37 11.20
CA PHE A 321 -1.28 -19.14 11.29
C PHE A 321 -0.94 -17.73 11.75
N VAL A 322 -1.57 -16.71 11.16
CA VAL A 322 -1.38 -15.31 11.55
C VAL A 322 -1.86 -15.06 12.97
N ALA A 323 -3.01 -15.61 13.37
CA ALA A 323 -3.50 -15.51 14.74
C ALA A 323 -2.53 -16.17 15.74
N ALA A 324 -1.99 -17.33 15.42
CA ALA A 324 -0.98 -18.00 16.25
C ALA A 324 0.30 -17.15 16.39
N LEU A 325 0.81 -16.59 15.28
CA LEU A 325 1.97 -15.69 15.31
C LEU A 325 1.72 -14.43 16.14
N VAL A 326 0.54 -13.83 16.01
CA VAL A 326 0.13 -12.67 16.81
C VAL A 326 0.10 -13.01 18.29
N TRP A 327 -0.51 -14.14 18.65
CA TRP A 327 -0.56 -14.58 20.04
C TRP A 327 0.84 -14.82 20.60
N LEU A 328 1.72 -15.49 19.85
CA LEU A 328 3.11 -15.73 20.27
C LEU A 328 3.91 -14.43 20.45
N SER A 329 3.67 -13.44 19.59
CA SER A 329 4.43 -12.19 19.61
C SER A 329 3.91 -11.15 20.61
N THR A 330 2.60 -11.07 20.81
CA THR A 330 1.92 -9.95 21.50
C THR A 330 0.83 -10.38 22.48
N GLY A 331 0.65 -11.69 22.67
CA GLY A 331 -0.29 -12.26 23.63
C GLY A 331 -1.75 -11.98 23.31
N PHE A 332 -2.58 -12.00 24.35
CA PHE A 332 -4.03 -11.77 24.23
C PHE A 332 -4.37 -10.34 23.85
N VAL A 333 -3.57 -9.35 24.26
CA VAL A 333 -3.73 -7.95 23.85
C VAL A 333 -3.61 -7.86 22.32
N GLY A 334 -2.59 -8.51 21.75
CA GLY A 334 -2.41 -8.62 20.31
C GLY A 334 -3.60 -9.24 19.57
N ILE A 335 -4.20 -10.29 20.13
CA ILE A 335 -5.41 -10.91 19.57
C ILE A 335 -6.60 -9.95 19.61
N GLY A 336 -6.78 -9.22 20.71
CA GLY A 336 -7.83 -8.17 20.80
C GLY A 336 -7.65 -7.10 19.72
N VAL A 337 -6.42 -6.62 19.55
CA VAL A 337 -6.04 -5.67 18.48
C VAL A 337 -6.32 -6.28 17.11
N LEU A 338 -5.93 -7.54 16.86
CA LEU A 338 -6.18 -8.23 15.59
C LEU A 338 -7.68 -8.28 15.24
N ILE A 339 -8.54 -8.58 16.21
CA ILE A 339 -9.99 -8.65 16.03
C ILE A 339 -10.57 -7.26 15.70
N VAL A 340 -10.23 -6.24 16.48
CA VAL A 340 -10.70 -4.87 16.25
C VAL A 340 -10.22 -4.36 14.88
N GLY A 341 -8.94 -4.58 14.56
CA GLY A 341 -8.37 -4.26 13.27
C GLY A 341 -9.10 -4.98 12.12
N THR A 342 -9.45 -6.25 12.29
CA THR A 342 -10.21 -7.02 11.29
C THR A 342 -11.60 -6.44 11.06
N ILE A 343 -12.33 -6.09 12.12
CA ILE A 343 -13.65 -5.45 12.02
C ILE A 343 -13.54 -4.11 11.28
N LEU A 344 -12.56 -3.28 11.66
CA LEU A 344 -12.28 -2.01 10.98
C LEU A 344 -11.93 -2.22 9.50
N GLY A 345 -11.09 -3.22 9.19
CA GLY A 345 -10.62 -3.52 7.84
C GLY A 345 -11.72 -4.04 6.91
N MET A 346 -12.78 -4.63 7.47
CA MET A 346 -13.94 -5.10 6.71
C MET A 346 -14.98 -3.99 6.43
N MET A 347 -14.80 -2.78 6.96
CA MET A 347 -15.71 -1.66 6.70
C MET A 347 -15.56 -1.06 5.29
N PRO A 348 -14.35 -0.73 4.79
CA PRO A 348 -14.19 -0.11 3.47
C PRO A 348 -14.89 -0.84 2.33
N PRO A 349 -14.75 -2.19 2.17
CA PRO A 349 -15.41 -2.92 1.09
C PRO A 349 -16.94 -2.83 1.16
N ARG A 350 -17.50 -2.77 2.37
CA ARG A 350 -18.96 -2.73 2.58
C ARG A 350 -19.56 -1.33 2.41
N ILE A 351 -18.80 -0.31 2.76
CA ILE A 351 -19.16 1.10 2.56
C ILE A 351 -18.86 1.51 1.10
N GLY A 352 -18.03 0.75 0.38
CA GLY A 352 -17.61 1.08 -0.98
C GLY A 352 -16.53 2.18 -1.04
N ILE A 353 -15.89 2.50 0.09
CA ILE A 353 -14.73 3.40 0.13
C ILE A 353 -13.43 2.65 -0.10
N ARG A 354 -12.40 3.36 -0.54
CA ARG A 354 -11.06 2.81 -0.72
C ARG A 354 -10.44 2.28 0.56
N ARG A 355 -9.70 1.17 0.44
CA ARG A 355 -9.01 0.54 1.59
C ARG A 355 -7.79 1.34 2.01
N SER A 356 -7.21 2.15 1.11
CA SER A 356 -6.08 3.03 1.40
C SER A 356 -6.34 4.00 2.56
N HIS A 357 -7.59 4.40 2.81
CA HIS A 357 -7.98 5.23 3.97
C HIS A 357 -7.70 4.55 5.32
N GLY A 358 -7.55 3.22 5.35
CA GLY A 358 -7.13 2.48 6.54
C GLY A 358 -5.75 2.88 7.04
N MET A 359 -4.90 3.47 6.18
CA MET A 359 -3.58 3.97 6.58
C MET A 359 -3.65 5.14 7.57
N GLY A 360 -4.85 5.69 7.83
CA GLY A 360 -5.09 6.59 8.96
C GLY A 360 -4.52 6.05 10.28
N ILE A 361 -4.49 4.72 10.46
CA ILE A 361 -3.89 4.04 11.62
C ILE A 361 -2.43 4.43 11.88
N ILE A 362 -1.65 4.73 10.85
CA ILE A 362 -0.26 5.19 11.01
C ILE A 362 -0.18 6.71 10.82
N LEU A 363 -0.86 7.24 9.81
CA LEU A 363 -0.74 8.65 9.44
C LEU A 363 -1.24 9.59 10.55
N VAL A 364 -2.39 9.30 11.14
CA VAL A 364 -2.99 10.18 12.16
C VAL A 364 -2.15 10.25 13.43
N PRO A 365 -1.71 9.13 14.06
CA PRO A 365 -0.84 9.21 15.23
C PRO A 365 0.49 9.91 14.94
N ILE A 366 1.11 9.66 13.78
CA ILE A 366 2.36 10.35 13.40
C ILE A 366 2.11 11.84 13.19
N MET A 367 1.00 12.23 12.56
CA MET A 367 0.64 13.65 12.43
C MET A 367 0.46 14.29 13.80
N ILE A 368 -0.31 13.69 14.71
CA ILE A 368 -0.52 14.22 16.07
C ILE A 368 0.83 14.40 16.78
N TYR A 369 1.68 13.38 16.76
CA TYR A 369 3.00 13.42 17.39
C TYR A 369 3.91 14.51 16.79
N THR A 370 3.92 14.64 15.47
CA THR A 370 4.79 15.60 14.77
C THR A 370 4.29 17.04 14.87
N PHE A 371 2.97 17.26 14.91
CA PHE A 371 2.38 18.56 15.21
C PHE A 371 2.61 18.96 16.67
N ALA A 372 2.51 18.03 17.63
CA ALA A 372 2.84 18.29 19.03
C ALA A 372 4.30 18.73 19.20
N GLN A 373 5.25 18.02 18.58
CA GLN A 373 6.66 18.45 18.56
C GLN A 373 6.88 19.83 17.93
N MET A 374 6.10 20.17 16.90
CA MET A 374 6.18 21.49 16.28
C MET A 374 5.64 22.58 17.22
N ALA A 375 4.55 22.31 17.96
CA ALA A 375 3.99 23.21 18.95
C ALA A 375 4.94 23.44 20.15
N ASP A 376 5.58 22.39 20.65
CA ASP A 376 6.58 22.49 21.73
C ASP A 376 7.78 23.35 21.33
N ASN A 377 8.22 23.29 20.05
CA ASN A 377 9.29 24.16 19.54
C ASN A 377 8.91 25.65 19.50
N PHE A 378 7.63 26.01 19.60
CA PHE A 378 7.18 27.40 19.74
C PHE A 378 7.19 27.90 21.20
N GLY A 379 7.59 27.06 22.17
CA GLY A 379 7.85 27.48 23.56
C GLY A 379 6.61 27.74 24.40
N PHE A 380 5.48 27.08 24.10
CA PHE A 380 4.25 27.20 24.88
C PHE A 380 4.10 26.14 25.99
N ILE A 381 5.03 25.18 26.09
CA ILE A 381 5.10 24.16 27.16
C ILE A 381 6.52 24.02 27.66
#